data_AF-A0A841HVU1-F1
#
_entry.id   AF-A0A841HVU1-F1
#
_cell.length_a   1.000
_cell.length_b   1.000
_cell.length_c   1.000
_cell.angle_alpha   90.00
_cell.angle_beta   90.00
_cell.angle_gamma   90.00
#
_symmetry.space_group_name_H-M   'P 1'
#
loop_
_entity.id
_entity.type
_entity.pdbx_description
1 polymer ?
#
loop_
_entity_poly.entity_id
_entity_poly.type
_entity_poly.pdbx_seq_one_letter_code
_entity_poly.pdbx_strand_id
1 'polypeptide(L)'
;MHLKPALGSLILLGFAALAQQSPPPAAPTRPATPASSPAPARSGIPFTAAQATRGQEVYTAHCAMCHGAQLQGGGAPPLAGEAFDKRWNGKTVNDLHFIAKTTMPRRNPDSLPAKDYLAVVSYILQQNGYRAGDAALEQTALKNYRIAP
;
A
#
# COMPACT_ATOMS: atom_id res chain seq x y z
N MET A 1 -46.36 -2.30 23.43
CA MET A 1 -46.85 -1.22 24.29
C MET A 1 -46.12 -1.32 25.61
N HIS A 2 -45.39 -0.29 26.05
CA HIS A 2 -45.24 0.17 27.45
C HIS A 2 -44.37 1.43 27.41
N LEU A 3 -44.79 2.47 28.14
CA LEU A 3 -44.34 3.85 28.02
C LEU A 3 -44.34 4.48 29.41
N LYS A 4 -43.44 5.47 29.64
CA LYS A 4 -43.31 6.32 30.86
C LYS A 4 -42.68 5.61 32.08
N PRO A 5 -42.21 6.34 33.12
CA PRO A 5 -41.97 7.80 33.26
C PRO A 5 -40.52 8.13 32.79
N ALA A 6 -39.75 9.17 33.20
CA ALA A 6 -39.89 10.22 34.23
C ALA A 6 -39.15 11.52 33.81
N LEU A 7 -38.91 12.42 34.78
CA LEU A 7 -38.25 13.73 34.71
C LEU A 7 -37.17 13.82 35.80
N GLY A 8 -36.21 14.73 35.69
CA GLY A 8 -35.28 15.05 36.79
C GLY A 8 -34.26 16.15 36.46
N SER A 9 -34.63 17.41 36.62
CA SER A 9 -33.73 18.56 36.44
C SER A 9 -32.67 18.63 37.55
N LEU A 10 -31.45 19.09 37.23
CA LEU A 10 -30.86 20.20 37.97
C LEU A 10 -29.78 20.95 37.16
N ILE A 11 -29.92 22.28 37.12
CA ILE A 11 -28.90 23.20 36.64
C ILE A 11 -27.90 23.43 37.77
N LEU A 12 -26.62 23.28 37.50
CA LEU A 12 -25.54 23.82 38.34
C LEU A 12 -24.59 24.64 37.47
N LEU A 13 -24.72 25.96 37.57
CA LEU A 13 -23.80 26.93 36.98
C LEU A 13 -22.48 26.87 37.77
N GLY A 14 -21.47 26.23 37.19
CA GLY A 14 -20.12 26.10 37.76
C GLY A 14 -19.14 27.11 37.16
N PHE A 15 -18.62 27.98 38.02
CA PHE A 15 -17.77 29.13 37.71
C PHE A 15 -16.65 28.91 36.67
N ALA A 16 -16.50 29.92 35.80
CA ALA A 16 -15.36 30.03 34.90
C ALA A 16 -14.05 30.25 35.67
N ALA A 17 -13.17 29.25 35.68
CA ALA A 17 -11.76 29.43 35.99
C ALA A 17 -11.01 29.75 34.69
N LEU A 18 -10.89 31.03 34.36
CA LEU A 18 -10.12 31.49 33.20
C LEU A 18 -8.61 31.36 33.50
N ALA A 19 -8.09 30.13 33.40
CA ALA A 19 -6.66 29.88 33.48
C ALA A 19 -5.96 30.61 32.31
N GLN A 20 -5.29 31.70 32.63
CA GLN A 20 -4.56 32.54 31.68
C GLN A 20 -3.28 31.81 31.25
N GLN A 21 -3.42 30.78 30.40
CA GLN A 21 -2.30 30.01 29.88
C GLN A 21 -1.48 30.91 28.93
N SER A 22 -0.33 31.39 29.40
CA SER A 22 0.61 32.14 28.56
C SER A 22 0.98 31.32 27.32
N PRO A 23 0.97 31.90 26.11
CA PRO A 23 1.41 31.19 24.92
C PRO A 23 2.89 30.83 25.04
N PRO A 24 3.31 29.63 24.59
CA PRO A 24 4.72 29.27 24.55
C PRO A 24 5.49 30.19 23.58
N PRO A 25 6.79 30.44 23.81
CA PRO A 25 7.61 31.21 22.88
C PRO A 25 7.61 30.56 21.49
N ALA A 26 7.47 31.38 20.45
CA ALA A 26 7.48 30.90 19.07
C ALA A 26 8.81 30.19 18.77
N ALA A 27 8.73 28.90 18.41
CA ALA A 27 9.90 28.15 17.97
C ALA A 27 10.48 28.78 16.69
N PRO A 28 11.81 28.82 16.53
CA PRO A 28 12.42 29.35 15.31
C PRO A 28 11.97 28.52 14.11
N THR A 29 11.33 29.18 13.14
CA THR A 29 10.98 28.62 11.84
C THR A 29 12.25 28.21 11.11
N ARG A 30 12.62 26.94 11.21
CA ARG A 30 13.63 26.35 10.33
C ARG A 30 13.15 26.51 8.90
N PRO A 31 14.00 26.98 7.96
CA PRO A 31 13.63 26.98 6.54
C PRO A 31 13.30 25.54 6.13
N ALA A 32 12.12 25.36 5.52
CA ALA A 32 11.73 24.07 4.99
C ALA A 32 12.72 23.66 3.91
N THR A 33 13.43 22.56 4.12
CA THR A 33 14.27 21.94 3.08
C THR A 33 13.37 21.69 1.87
N PRO A 34 13.74 22.12 0.65
CA PRO A 34 12.93 21.82 -0.53
C PRO A 34 12.77 20.30 -0.64
N ALA A 35 11.52 19.84 -0.61
CA ALA A 35 11.22 18.42 -0.74
C ALA A 35 11.79 17.93 -2.08
N SER A 36 12.58 16.85 -2.05
CA SER A 36 13.11 16.24 -3.26
C SER A 36 11.96 15.97 -4.24
N SER A 37 12.08 16.50 -5.46
CA SER A 37 11.13 16.20 -6.53
C SER A 37 10.96 14.68 -6.63
N PRO A 38 9.71 14.16 -6.59
CA PRO A 38 9.51 12.72 -6.71
C PRO A 38 10.11 12.24 -8.03
N ALA A 39 10.82 11.11 -7.98
CA ALA A 39 11.40 10.49 -9.16
C ALA A 39 10.31 10.32 -10.26
N PRO A 40 10.66 10.47 -11.55
CA PRO A 40 9.71 10.27 -12.63
C PRO A 40 9.07 8.89 -12.50
N ALA A 41 7.75 8.84 -12.57
CA ALA A 41 7.04 7.59 -12.35
C ALA A 41 7.22 6.65 -13.54
N ARG A 42 7.35 5.36 -13.22
CA ARG A 42 7.40 4.30 -14.23
C ARG A 42 6.02 4.17 -14.88
N SER A 43 6.02 3.97 -16.19
CA SER A 43 4.82 3.92 -17.02
C SER A 43 4.92 2.78 -18.04
N GLY A 44 3.84 2.50 -18.76
CA GLY A 44 3.79 1.44 -19.77
C GLY A 44 3.31 0.07 -19.28
N ILE A 45 2.99 -0.09 -17.99
CA ILE A 45 2.34 -1.29 -17.44
C ILE A 45 0.97 -0.90 -16.87
N PRO A 46 -0.15 -1.33 -17.47
CA PRO A 46 -1.48 -0.98 -16.98
C PRO A 46 -1.84 -1.79 -15.74
N PHE A 47 -2.43 -1.13 -14.75
CA PHE A 47 -3.21 -1.73 -13.68
C PHE A 47 -4.12 -0.65 -13.07
N THR A 48 -5.26 -1.05 -12.53
CA THR A 48 -6.16 -0.09 -11.85
C THR A 48 -5.77 0.15 -10.40
N ALA A 49 -6.17 1.30 -9.85
CA ALA A 49 -6.03 1.56 -8.42
C ALA A 49 -6.71 0.47 -7.57
N ALA A 50 -7.87 -0.02 -8.01
CA ALA A 50 -8.60 -1.12 -7.36
C ALA A 50 -7.79 -2.44 -7.35
N GLN A 51 -7.06 -2.77 -8.42
CA GLN A 51 -6.16 -3.93 -8.42
C GLN A 51 -5.00 -3.76 -7.43
N ALA A 52 -4.40 -2.56 -7.33
CA ALA A 52 -3.34 -2.30 -6.37
C ALA A 52 -3.84 -2.34 -4.91
N THR A 53 -5.02 -1.75 -4.62
CA THR A 53 -5.64 -1.83 -3.29
C THR A 53 -5.98 -3.27 -2.90
N ARG A 54 -6.62 -4.04 -3.79
CA ARG A 54 -6.87 -5.47 -3.56
C ARG A 54 -5.55 -6.24 -3.37
N GLY A 55 -4.51 -5.87 -4.11
CA GLY A 55 -3.18 -6.47 -3.99
C GLY A 55 -2.55 -6.21 -2.63
N GLN A 56 -2.74 -5.03 -2.05
CA GLN A 56 -2.27 -4.70 -0.70
C GLN A 56 -2.94 -5.57 0.37
N GLU A 57 -4.26 -5.77 0.28
CA GLU A 57 -5.01 -6.65 1.19
C GLU A 57 -4.45 -8.08 1.16
N VAL A 58 -4.35 -8.66 -0.05
CA VAL A 58 -3.85 -10.02 -0.27
C VAL A 58 -2.38 -10.14 0.15
N TYR A 59 -1.56 -9.14 -0.14
CA TYR A 59 -0.16 -9.09 0.27
C TYR A 59 -0.02 -9.09 1.80
N THR A 60 -0.83 -8.29 2.49
CA THR A 60 -0.84 -8.20 3.96
C THR A 60 -1.23 -9.54 4.58
N ALA A 61 -2.26 -10.21 4.02
CA ALA A 61 -2.76 -11.49 4.51
C ALA A 61 -1.83 -12.69 4.24
N HIS A 62 -1.12 -12.71 3.09
CA HIS A 62 -0.44 -13.92 2.60
C HIS A 62 1.08 -13.78 2.37
N CYS A 63 1.61 -12.58 2.25
CA CYS A 63 3.01 -12.34 1.81
C CYS A 63 3.85 -11.59 2.86
N ALA A 64 3.24 -10.64 3.57
CA ALA A 64 3.92 -9.73 4.49
C ALA A 64 4.64 -10.43 5.67
N MET A 65 4.22 -11.62 6.09
CA MET A 65 4.93 -12.38 7.14
C MET A 65 6.37 -12.74 6.75
N CYS A 66 6.67 -12.89 5.45
CA CYS A 66 8.01 -13.28 4.97
C CYS A 66 8.71 -12.17 4.18
N HIS A 67 7.99 -11.47 3.31
CA HIS A 67 8.52 -10.33 2.53
C HIS A 67 8.41 -9.00 3.30
N GLY A 68 7.85 -9.04 4.50
CA GLY A 68 7.70 -7.93 5.45
C GLY A 68 6.67 -6.88 5.02
N ALA A 69 6.26 -6.02 5.96
CA ALA A 69 5.10 -5.15 5.80
C ALA A 69 5.21 -4.13 4.64
N GLN A 70 6.40 -3.58 4.40
CA GLN A 70 6.67 -2.59 3.34
C GLN A 70 7.48 -3.16 2.18
N LEU A 71 7.38 -4.48 1.91
CA LEU A 71 8.13 -5.19 0.85
C LEU A 71 9.67 -5.16 1.01
N GLN A 72 10.19 -4.60 2.10
CA GLN A 72 11.62 -4.51 2.44
C GLN A 72 12.31 -5.86 2.72
N GLY A 73 11.60 -6.99 2.60
CA GLY A 73 12.13 -8.33 2.84
C GLY A 73 12.25 -8.67 4.32
N GLY A 74 13.16 -9.60 4.64
CA GLY A 74 13.41 -10.13 5.98
C GLY A 74 13.57 -11.65 5.93
N GLY A 75 12.50 -12.38 6.21
CA GLY A 75 12.45 -13.85 6.05
C GLY A 75 12.40 -14.33 4.59
N ALA A 76 12.29 -13.41 3.63
CA ALA A 76 12.33 -13.64 2.19
C ALA A 76 12.96 -12.41 1.48
N PRO A 77 13.33 -12.54 0.20
CA PRO A 77 13.89 -11.43 -0.56
C PRO A 77 12.96 -10.20 -0.56
N PRO A 78 13.52 -8.97 -0.52
CA PRO A 78 12.74 -7.76 -0.76
C PRO A 78 12.05 -7.80 -2.11
N LEU A 79 10.86 -7.18 -2.17
CA LEU A 79 10.03 -7.04 -3.37
C LEU A 79 9.89 -5.57 -3.80
N ALA A 80 10.64 -4.65 -3.18
CA ALA A 80 10.67 -3.24 -3.54
C ALA A 80 12.11 -2.69 -3.64
N GLY A 81 12.27 -1.61 -4.40
CA GLY A 81 13.50 -0.82 -4.52
C GLY A 81 14.60 -1.50 -5.34
N GLU A 82 15.86 -1.15 -5.06
CA GLU A 82 17.03 -1.56 -5.86
C GLU A 82 17.13 -3.10 -6.06
N ALA A 83 16.71 -3.88 -5.06
CA ALA A 83 16.71 -5.34 -5.14
C ALA A 83 15.60 -5.90 -6.06
N PHE A 84 14.46 -5.21 -6.16
CA PHE A 84 13.45 -5.52 -7.17
C PHE A 84 14.00 -5.20 -8.56
N ASP A 85 14.57 -4.02 -8.76
CA ASP A 85 15.13 -3.59 -10.05
C ASP A 85 16.24 -4.52 -10.54
N LYS A 86 17.20 -4.88 -9.66
CA LYS A 86 18.27 -5.86 -9.93
C LYS A 86 17.74 -7.22 -10.38
N ARG A 87 16.58 -7.66 -9.88
CA ARG A 87 16.00 -8.97 -10.22
C ARG A 87 15.08 -8.93 -11.44
N TRP A 88 14.34 -7.85 -11.64
CA TRP A 88 13.22 -7.80 -12.59
C TRP A 88 13.44 -6.90 -13.80
N ASN A 89 14.45 -6.02 -13.82
CA ASN A 89 14.77 -5.20 -14.99
C ASN A 89 14.95 -6.08 -16.24
N GLY A 90 14.29 -5.71 -17.33
CA GLY A 90 14.25 -6.41 -18.61
C GLY A 90 13.35 -7.64 -18.64
N LYS A 91 12.84 -8.13 -17.50
CA LYS A 91 11.90 -9.27 -17.43
C LYS A 91 10.47 -8.82 -17.73
N THR A 92 9.60 -9.76 -18.05
CA THR A 92 8.18 -9.49 -18.26
C THR A 92 7.40 -9.51 -16.95
N VAL A 93 6.25 -8.85 -16.91
CA VAL A 93 5.31 -8.96 -15.77
C VAL A 93 4.83 -10.42 -15.62
N ASN A 94 4.75 -11.16 -16.73
CA ASN A 94 4.51 -12.60 -16.71
C ASN A 94 5.53 -13.37 -15.87
N ASP A 95 6.81 -13.00 -15.88
CA ASP A 95 7.84 -13.69 -15.09
C ASP A 95 7.64 -13.46 -13.58
N LEU A 96 7.28 -12.24 -13.18
CA LEU A 96 6.94 -11.91 -11.79
C LEU A 96 5.67 -12.65 -11.35
N HIS A 97 4.61 -12.60 -12.17
CA HIS A 97 3.35 -13.31 -11.92
C HIS A 97 3.55 -14.83 -11.84
N PHE A 98 4.36 -15.41 -12.73
CA PHE A 98 4.65 -16.85 -12.75
C PHE A 98 5.34 -17.31 -11.47
N ILE A 99 6.38 -16.59 -11.03
CA ILE A 99 7.06 -16.90 -9.76
C ILE A 99 6.11 -16.72 -8.57
N ALA A 100 5.30 -15.66 -8.54
CA ALA A 100 4.30 -15.46 -7.49
C ALA A 100 3.30 -16.63 -7.43
N LYS A 101 2.69 -16.99 -8.57
CA LYS A 101 1.70 -18.08 -8.67
C LYS A 101 2.30 -19.44 -8.30
N THR A 102 3.45 -19.80 -8.89
CA THR A 102 4.00 -21.17 -8.79
C THR A 102 4.85 -21.42 -7.54
N THR A 103 5.26 -20.39 -6.80
CA THR A 103 6.11 -20.56 -5.60
C THR A 103 5.54 -19.92 -4.33
N MET A 104 4.47 -19.13 -4.41
CA MET A 104 3.86 -18.45 -3.27
C MET A 104 2.35 -18.74 -3.13
N PRO A 105 1.81 -18.74 -1.91
CA PRO A 105 2.53 -18.70 -0.61
C PRO A 105 3.44 -19.93 -0.39
N ARG A 106 4.61 -19.77 0.24
CA ARG A 106 5.66 -20.83 0.28
C ARG A 106 5.23 -22.20 0.84
N ARG A 107 4.19 -22.27 1.68
CA ARG A 107 3.65 -23.53 2.21
C ARG A 107 2.44 -24.06 1.44
N ASN A 108 1.91 -23.30 0.49
CA ASN A 108 0.75 -23.66 -0.32
C ASN A 108 0.79 -22.91 -1.68
N PRO A 109 1.71 -23.26 -2.60
CA PRO A 109 1.80 -22.58 -3.89
C PRO A 109 0.52 -22.75 -4.73
N ASP A 110 0.25 -21.80 -5.60
CA ASP A 110 -0.97 -21.68 -6.42
C ASP A 110 -2.32 -21.77 -5.66
N SER A 111 -2.33 -21.41 -4.38
CA SER A 111 -3.54 -21.51 -3.54
C SER A 111 -4.47 -20.30 -3.59
N LEU A 112 -4.07 -19.21 -4.26
CA LEU A 112 -4.87 -17.98 -4.33
C LEU A 112 -5.65 -17.90 -5.66
N PRO A 113 -6.81 -17.24 -5.70
CA PRO A 113 -7.52 -16.97 -6.95
C PRO A 113 -6.62 -16.25 -7.95
N ALA A 114 -6.72 -16.57 -9.25
CA ALA A 114 -5.89 -15.94 -10.29
C ALA A 114 -5.94 -14.40 -10.28
N LYS A 115 -7.12 -13.83 -10.02
CA LYS A 115 -7.32 -12.38 -9.85
C LYS A 115 -6.50 -11.77 -8.70
N ASP A 116 -6.27 -12.53 -7.63
CA ASP A 116 -5.57 -12.06 -6.44
C ASP A 116 -4.03 -12.10 -6.66
N TYR A 117 -3.53 -13.03 -7.49
CA TYR A 117 -2.15 -12.95 -7.98
C TYR A 117 -1.92 -11.73 -8.89
N LEU A 118 -2.83 -11.42 -9.81
CA LEU A 118 -2.76 -10.19 -10.62
C LEU A 118 -2.79 -8.92 -9.75
N ALA A 119 -3.65 -8.90 -8.73
CA ALA A 119 -3.75 -7.81 -7.78
C ALA A 119 -2.44 -7.61 -7.00
N VAL A 120 -1.86 -8.68 -6.42
CA VAL A 120 -0.57 -8.61 -5.72
C VAL A 120 0.56 -8.13 -6.64
N VAL A 121 0.60 -8.56 -7.90
CA VAL A 121 1.56 -8.05 -8.89
C VAL A 121 1.35 -6.55 -9.13
N SER A 122 0.11 -6.08 -9.28
CA SER A 122 -0.22 -4.66 -9.42
C SER A 122 0.23 -3.83 -8.22
N TYR A 123 0.04 -4.35 -7.00
CA TYR A 123 0.52 -3.71 -5.77
C TYR A 123 2.05 -3.65 -5.72
N ILE A 124 2.76 -4.75 -6.03
CA ILE A 124 4.23 -4.76 -6.09
C ILE A 124 4.74 -3.74 -7.12
N LEU A 125 4.12 -3.64 -8.29
CA LEU A 125 4.47 -2.63 -9.30
C LEU A 125 4.24 -1.21 -8.76
N GLN A 126 3.12 -0.93 -8.09
CA GLN A 126 2.85 0.36 -7.47
C GLN A 126 3.91 0.74 -6.42
N GLN A 127 4.30 -0.19 -5.55
CA GLN A 127 5.37 0.03 -4.55
C GLN A 127 6.75 0.24 -5.19
N ASN A 128 6.93 -0.14 -6.46
CA ASN A 128 8.13 0.09 -7.26
C ASN A 128 7.98 1.26 -8.23
N GLY A 129 7.09 2.23 -7.95
CA GLY A 129 7.03 3.51 -8.66
C GLY A 129 6.22 3.52 -9.96
N TYR A 130 5.54 2.42 -10.30
CA TYR A 130 4.59 2.42 -11.42
C TYR A 130 3.28 3.11 -11.01
N ARG A 131 2.69 3.90 -11.91
CA ARG A 131 1.37 4.51 -11.68
C ARG A 131 0.23 3.60 -12.14
N ALA A 132 -0.81 3.54 -11.32
CA ALA A 132 -2.11 3.03 -11.74
C ALA A 132 -2.72 3.92 -12.83
N GLY A 133 -3.53 3.32 -13.70
CA GLY A 133 -4.34 4.00 -14.71
C GLY A 133 -5.72 3.35 -14.85
N ASP A 134 -6.41 3.64 -15.94
CA ASP A 134 -7.80 3.20 -16.14
C ASP A 134 -7.93 1.77 -16.71
N ALA A 135 -6.86 1.24 -17.30
CA ALA A 135 -6.80 -0.11 -17.84
C ALA A 135 -6.33 -1.13 -16.78
N ALA A 136 -7.00 -2.29 -16.73
CA ALA A 136 -6.64 -3.38 -15.85
C ALA A 136 -5.43 -4.18 -16.34
N LEU A 137 -4.68 -4.74 -15.39
CA LEU A 137 -3.65 -5.74 -15.68
C LEU A 137 -4.31 -7.09 -15.97
N GLU A 138 -4.36 -7.48 -17.23
CA GLU A 138 -4.97 -8.73 -17.70
C GLU A 138 -3.96 -9.88 -17.84
N GLN A 139 -4.35 -11.08 -17.43
CA GLN A 139 -3.47 -12.27 -17.46
C GLN A 139 -2.98 -12.61 -18.88
N THR A 140 -3.80 -12.35 -19.90
CA THR A 140 -3.49 -12.59 -21.32
C THR A 140 -2.43 -11.62 -21.87
N ALA A 141 -2.24 -10.46 -21.25
CA ALA A 141 -1.36 -9.40 -21.71
C ALA A 141 0.01 -9.34 -20.98
N LEU A 142 0.21 -10.10 -19.90
CA LEU A 142 1.40 -10.01 -19.02
C LEU A 142 2.76 -10.16 -19.71
N LYS A 143 2.81 -10.86 -20.86
CA LYS A 143 4.04 -11.05 -21.66
C LYS A 143 4.43 -9.80 -22.47
N ASN A 144 3.49 -8.89 -22.69
CA ASN A 144 3.67 -7.68 -23.49
C ASN A 144 4.32 -6.54 -22.68
N TYR A 145 4.25 -6.63 -21.35
CA TYR A 145 4.76 -5.62 -20.43
C TYR A 145 6.11 -6.05 -19.86
N ARG A 146 7.14 -5.22 -20.04
CA ARG A 146 8.46 -5.40 -19.41
C ARG A 146 8.62 -4.49 -18.21
N ILE A 147 9.25 -5.02 -17.17
CA ILE A 147 9.66 -4.26 -15.99
C ILE A 147 10.99 -3.58 -16.33
N ALA A 148 11.04 -2.26 -16.22
CA ALA A 148 12.21 -1.42 -16.37
C ALA A 148 12.26 -0.36 -15.24
N PRO A 149 13.44 0.18 -14.89
CA PRO A 149 13.58 1.19 -13.85
C PRO A 149 13.08 2.58 -14.25
#